data_AF-B5HE35-F1
#
_entry.id   AF-B5HE35-F1
#
_cell.length_a   1.000
_cell.length_b   1.000
_cell.length_c   1.000
_cell.angle_alpha   90.00
_cell.angle_beta   90.00
_cell.angle_gamma   90.00
#
_symmetry.space_group_name_H-M   'P 1'
#
loop_
_entity.id
_entity.type
_entity.pdbx_description
1 polymer ?
#
loop_
_entity_poly.entity_id
_entity_poly.type
_entity_poly.pdbx_seq_one_letter_code
_entity_poly.pdbx_strand_id
1 'polypeptide(L)' 'MAVNPIEMQKALGGVNYPASKEEIVDQASKHGAGKEIMSALGSLPSKRYDSPAAVNKEVGKDS' A
#
# COMPACT_ATOMS: atom_id res chain seq x y z
N MET A 1 7.51 15.30 1.99
CA MET A 1 7.74 13.85 2.10
C MET A 1 6.63 13.19 1.31
N ALA A 2 6.93 12.76 0.08
CA ALA A 2 5.95 12.26 -0.87
C ALA A 2 6.14 10.76 -1.02
N VAL A 3 5.05 10.00 -0.89
CA VAL A 3 5.03 8.59 -1.26
C VAL A 3 5.45 8.46 -2.72
N ASN A 4 6.61 7.85 -2.97
CA ASN A 4 7.09 7.65 -4.33
C ASN A 4 6.19 6.66 -5.06
N PRO A 5 5.54 7.05 -6.17
CA PRO A 5 4.62 6.17 -6.89
C PRO A 5 5.31 4.93 -7.46
N ILE A 6 6.59 5.04 -7.81
CA ILE A 6 7.41 3.92 -8.29
C ILE A 6 7.59 2.85 -7.19
N GLU A 7 7.98 3.28 -5.99
CA GLU A 7 8.16 2.39 -4.84
C GLU A 7 6.83 1.78 -4.41
N MET A 8 5.75 2.55 -4.49
CA MET A 8 4.41 2.05 -4.20
C MET A 8 3.95 0.98 -5.20
N GLN A 9 4.16 1.19 -6.50
CA GLN A 9 3.87 0.18 -7.51
C GLN A 9 4.69 -1.09 -7.31
N LYS A 10 5.96 -0.97 -6.92
CA LYS A 10 6.79 -2.14 -6.58
C LYS A 10 6.31 -2.85 -5.33
N ALA A 11 6.04 -2.12 -4.25
CA ALA A 11 5.61 -2.67 -2.97
C ALA A 11 4.30 -3.43 -3.05
N LEU A 12 3.37 -2.93 -3.87
CA LEU A 12 2.05 -3.53 -4.06
C LEU A 12 1.99 -4.49 -5.25
N GLY A 13 3.06 -4.55 -6.05
CA GLY A 13 3.19 -5.49 -7.16
C GLY A 13 3.31 -6.92 -6.66
N GLY A 14 2.50 -7.84 -7.19
CA GLY A 14 2.53 -9.25 -6.79
C GLY A 14 1.73 -9.58 -5.52
N VAL A 15 0.99 -8.61 -4.95
CA VAL A 15 -0.07 -8.91 -3.99
C VAL A 15 -1.20 -9.65 -4.72
N ASN A 16 -1.68 -10.75 -4.13
CA ASN A 16 -2.76 -11.53 -4.70
C ASN A 16 -4.12 -10.94 -4.28
N TYR A 17 -4.64 -10.03 -5.09
CA TYR A 17 -5.91 -9.34 -4.80
C TYR A 17 -7.14 -10.25 -5.02
N PRO A 18 -8.21 -10.10 -4.23
CA PRO A 18 -8.41 -9.10 -3.18
C PRO A 18 -7.65 -9.41 -1.88
N ALA A 19 -6.98 -8.40 -1.32
CA ALA A 19 -6.13 -8.53 -0.13
C ALA A 19 -6.57 -7.57 0.99
N SER A 20 -6.40 -8.01 2.24
CA SER A 20 -6.69 -7.20 3.43
C SER A 20 -5.58 -6.18 3.68
N LYS A 21 -5.86 -5.10 4.45
CA LYS A 21 -4.82 -4.11 4.80
C LYS A 21 -3.57 -4.76 5.40
N GLU A 22 -3.74 -5.78 6.25
CA GLU A 22 -2.64 -6.47 6.92
C GLU A 22 -1.74 -7.21 5.92
N GLU A 23 -2.34 -7.96 4.99
CA GLU A 23 -1.63 -8.64 3.90
C GLU A 23 -0.87 -7.64 3.02
N ILE A 24 -1.48 -6.48 2.74
CA ILE A 24 -0.86 -5.43 1.93
C ILE A 24 0.32 -4.80 2.67
N VAL A 25 0.19 -4.54 3.97
CA VAL A 25 1.28 -4.00 4.81
C VAL A 25 2.41 -5.01 4.93
N ASP A 26 2.11 -6.29 5.15
CA ASP A 26 3.11 -7.37 5.22
C ASP A 26 3.85 -7.52 3.88
N GLN A 27 3.12 -7.56 2.76
CA GLN A 27 3.73 -7.70 1.45
C GLN A 27 4.56 -6.47 1.07
N ALA A 28 4.05 -5.27 1.36
CA ALA A 28 4.80 -4.04 1.18
C ALA A 28 6.09 -4.05 2.03
N SER A 29 6.04 -4.59 3.25
CA SER A 29 7.21 -4.77 4.13
C SER A 29 8.25 -5.67 3.53
N LYS A 30 7.81 -6.84 3.05
CA LYS A 30 8.68 -7.81 2.38
C LYS A 30 9.31 -7.24 1.12
N HIS A 31 8.61 -6.37 0.41
CA HIS A 31 9.13 -5.68 -0.79
C HIS A 31 10.03 -4.48 -0.47
N GLY A 32 10.27 -4.17 0.82
CA GLY A 32 11.12 -3.05 1.22
C GLY A 32 10.45 -1.70 1.10
N ALA A 33 9.12 -1.63 1.25
CA ALA A 33 8.40 -0.37 1.23
C ALA A 33 8.94 0.59 2.29
N GLY A 34 9.15 1.84 1.89
CA GLY A 34 9.63 2.89 2.77
C GLY A 34 8.68 3.15 3.96
N LYS A 35 9.23 3.74 5.03
CA LYS A 35 8.48 4.07 6.26
C LYS A 35 7.23 4.92 6.01
N GLU A 36 7.26 5.76 4.98
CA GLU A 36 6.15 6.61 4.56
C GLU A 36 4.98 5.78 4.00
N ILE A 37 5.29 4.83 3.12
CA ILE A 37 4.32 3.88 2.56
C ILE A 37 3.73 3.04 3.69
N MET A 38 4.58 2.50 4.57
CA MET A 38 4.16 1.75 5.77
C MET A 38 3.16 2.51 6.64
N SER A 39 3.47 3.78 6.94
CA SER A 39 2.62 4.61 7.79
C SER A 39 1.28 4.91 7.12
N ALA A 40 1.30 5.18 5.81
CA ALA A 40 0.08 5.40 5.06
C ALA A 40 -0.79 4.13 4.99
N LEU A 41 -0.19 2.98 4.65
CA LEU A 41 -0.87 1.68 4.61
C LEU A 41 -1.43 1.28 5.99
N GLY A 42 -0.72 1.58 7.07
CA GLY A 42 -1.18 1.33 8.44
C GLY A 42 -2.41 2.17 8.83
N SER A 43 -2.47 3.41 8.32
CA SER A 43 -3.57 4.36 8.53
C SER A 43 -4.81 4.05 7.68
N LEU A 44 -4.68 3.14 6.70
CA LEU A 44 -5.80 2.75 5.86
C LEU A 44 -6.91 2.02 6.67
N PRO A 45 -8.18 2.18 6.26
CA PRO A 45 -9.28 1.43 6.84
C PRO A 45 -9.09 -0.07 6.62
N SER A 46 -9.51 -0.84 7.62
CA SER A 46 -9.48 -2.31 7.64
C SER A 46 -10.52 -2.89 6.66
N LYS A 47 -10.29 -2.71 5.37
CA LYS A 47 -11.09 -3.24 4.27
C LYS A 47 -10.23 -4.07 3.33
N ARG A 48 -10.88 -4.82 2.45
CA ARG A 48 -10.22 -5.46 1.32
C ARG A 48 -10.01 -4.45 0.20
N TYR A 49 -8.84 -4.52 -0.41
CA TYR A 49 -8.52 -3.79 -1.62
C TYR A 49 -8.44 -4.79 -2.76
N ASP A 50 -8.93 -4.39 -3.92
CA ASP A 50 -8.98 -5.25 -5.10
C ASP A 50 -7.81 -5.01 -6.06
N SER A 51 -7.00 -3.98 -5.81
CA SER A 51 -5.88 -3.62 -6.69
C SER A 51 -4.86 -2.72 -5.98
N PRO A 52 -3.61 -2.68 -6.46
CA PRO A 52 -2.59 -1.78 -5.93
C PRO A 52 -2.95 -0.31 -6.20
N ALA A 53 -3.67 -0.07 -7.30
CA ALA A 53 -4.21 1.24 -7.65
C ALA A 53 -5.24 1.73 -6.63
N ALA A 54 -6.10 0.86 -6.09
CA ALA A 54 -7.07 1.24 -5.06
C ALA A 54 -6.37 1.71 -3.77
N VAL A 55 -5.30 1.02 -3.38
CA VAL A 55 -4.47 1.38 -2.23
C VAL A 55 -3.77 2.72 -2.45
N ASN A 56 -3.11 2.90 -3.62
CA ASN A 56 -2.45 4.16 -4.00
C ASN A 56 -3.43 5.33 -4.06
N LYS A 57 -4.63 5.08 -4.58
CA LYS A 57 -5.68 6.09 -4.65
C LYS A 57 -6.21 6.47 -3.28
N GLU A 58 -6.20 5.57 -2.31
CA GLU A 58 -6.63 5.89 -0.94
C GLU A 58 -5.52 6.63 -0.17
N VAL A 59 -4.29 6.12 -0.23
CA VAL A 59 -3.12 6.76 0.41
C VAL A 59 -2.86 8.17 -0.14
N GLY A 60 -2.96 8.37 -1.46
CA GLY A 60 -2.75 9.66 -2.10
C GLY A 60 -3.92 10.64 -1.96
N LYS A 61 -5.02 10.25 -1.33
CA LYS A 61 -6.21 11.10 -1.13
C LYS A 61 -6.14 11.96 0.14
N ASP A 62 -5.22 11.61 1.06
CA ASP A 62 -4.92 12.34 2.29
C ASP A 62 -3.65 13.23 2.15
N SER A 63 -3.43 13.83 0.98
CA SER A 63 -2.42 14.87 0.74
C SER A 63 -3.04 16.21 0.36
#